data_AF-A0A453BVY2-F1
#
_entry.id   AF-A0A453BVY2-F1
#
_cell.length_a   1.000
_cell.length_b   1.000
_cell.length_c   1.000
_cell.angle_alpha   90.00
_cell.angle_beta   90.00
_cell.angle_gamma   90.00
#
_symmetry.space_group_name_H-M   'P 1'
#
loop_
_entity.id
_entity.type
_entity.pdbx_description
1 polymer ?
#
loop_
_entity_poly.entity_id
_entity_poly.type
_entity_poly.pdbx_seq_one_letter_code
_entity_poly.pdbx_strand_id
1 'polypeptide(L)'
;MMHSCFAGKKAGMEVAGPVIACIADLAFKSAEQLAKDVELFAQHASRKSIRMDDVILTAHRNEHLMGKLRTFSQNLKGKEPCTGKKRKKTSKKDDNLTVI
;
A
#
# COMPACT_ATOMS: atom_id res chain seq x y z
N MET A 1 18.98 -15.61 21.70
CA MET A 1 18.42 -16.84 21.10
C MET A 1 17.57 -16.46 19.88
N MET A 2 18.21 -16.10 18.76
CA MET A 2 17.54 -15.82 17.47
C MET A 2 17.93 -16.90 16.48
N HIS A 3 17.44 -18.13 16.65
CA HIS A 3 17.91 -19.27 15.84
C HIS A 3 16.78 -20.05 15.20
N SER A 4 15.88 -19.36 14.49
CA SER A 4 15.27 -20.03 13.35
C SER A 4 14.54 -19.11 12.39
N CYS A 5 14.95 -19.17 11.13
CA CYS A 5 14.16 -18.71 10.00
C CYS A 5 12.86 -19.53 9.92
N PHE A 6 11.71 -18.89 10.12
CA PHE A 6 10.39 -19.53 10.05
C PHE A 6 10.11 -20.18 8.69
N ALA A 7 10.56 -19.56 7.61
CA ALA A 7 10.44 -20.11 6.26
C ALA A 7 11.25 -21.40 6.09
N GLY A 8 12.46 -21.46 6.65
CA GLY A 8 13.29 -22.67 6.65
C GLY A 8 12.59 -23.84 7.34
N LYS A 9 12.03 -23.61 8.54
CA LYS A 9 11.28 -24.66 9.26
C LYS A 9 10.09 -25.19 8.46
N LYS A 10 9.33 -24.32 7.79
CA LYS A 10 8.20 -24.75 6.93
C LYS A 10 8.65 -25.63 5.77
N ALA A 11 9.87 -25.45 5.26
CA ALA A 11 10.44 -26.24 4.19
C ALA A 11 11.19 -27.49 4.68
N GLY A 12 11.28 -27.73 6.00
CA GLY A 12 12.10 -28.79 6.57
C GLY A 12 13.61 -28.55 6.39
N MET A 13 14.03 -27.30 6.22
CA MET A 13 15.41 -26.91 5.94
C MET A 13 15.97 -26.01 7.04
N GLU A 14 17.24 -26.18 7.39
CA GLU A 14 17.95 -25.25 8.26
C GLU A 14 18.61 -24.15 7.42
N VAL A 15 18.50 -22.90 7.88
CA VAL A 15 19.10 -21.74 7.21
C VAL A 15 20.26 -21.25 8.07
N ALA A 16 21.44 -21.16 7.47
CA ALA A 16 22.64 -20.71 8.15
C ALA A 16 22.48 -19.27 8.68
N GLY A 17 22.99 -19.02 9.89
CA GLY A 17 22.93 -17.71 10.55
C GLY A 17 23.39 -16.53 9.69
N PRO A 18 24.54 -16.63 8.98
CA PRO A 18 25.00 -15.57 8.08
C PRO A 18 24.02 -15.26 6.93
N VAL A 19 23.30 -16.27 6.41
CA VAL A 19 22.29 -16.05 5.37
C VAL A 19 21.14 -15.22 5.91
N ILE A 20 20.71 -15.48 7.15
CA ILE A 20 19.65 -14.70 7.81
C ILE A 20 20.10 -13.25 8.00
N ALA A 21 21.35 -13.03 8.46
CA ALA A 21 21.91 -11.69 8.60
C ALA A 21 21.96 -10.95 7.26
N CYS A 22 22.46 -11.58 6.20
CA CYS A 22 22.50 -11.00 4.86
C CYS A 22 21.11 -10.63 4.33
N ILE A 23 20.09 -11.48 4.54
CA ILE A 23 18.72 -11.18 4.14
C ILE A 23 18.17 -9.98 4.93
N ALA A 24 18.48 -9.88 6.22
CA ALA A 24 18.06 -8.75 7.05
C ALA A 24 18.69 -7.43 6.55
N ASP A 25 19.99 -7.42 6.27
CA ASP A 25 20.69 -6.28 5.71
C ASP A 25 20.14 -5.87 4.33
N LEU A 26 19.84 -6.87 3.48
CA LEU A 26 19.23 -6.63 2.18
C LEU A 26 17.84 -6.02 2.33
N ALA A 27 17.00 -6.57 3.20
CA ALA A 27 15.66 -6.04 3.45
C ALA A 27 15.70 -4.59 3.95
N PHE A 28 16.66 -4.26 4.82
CA PHE A 28 16.85 -2.89 5.31
C PHE A 28 17.24 -1.93 4.18
N LYS A 29 18.21 -2.31 3.34
CA LYS A 29 18.60 -1.51 2.16
C LYS A 29 17.47 -1.37 1.14
N SER A 30 16.70 -2.44 0.92
CA SER A 30 15.53 -2.42 0.05
C SER A 30 14.43 -1.51 0.59
N ALA A 31 14.22 -1.45 1.90
CA ALA A 31 13.26 -0.55 2.51
C ALA A 31 13.63 0.93 2.29
N GLU A 32 14.92 1.28 2.33
CA GLU A 32 15.39 2.64 2.03
C GLU A 32 15.08 3.04 0.58
N GLN A 33 15.36 2.16 -0.38
CA GLN A 33 15.04 2.43 -1.80
C GLN A 33 13.53 2.53 -2.00
N LEU A 34 12.77 1.61 -1.42
CA LEU A 34 11.32 1.61 -1.48
C LEU A 34 10.71 2.91 -0.95
N ALA A 35 11.25 3.46 0.15
CA ALA A 35 10.82 4.73 0.72
C ALA A 35 11.02 5.91 -0.25
N LYS A 36 12.18 5.97 -0.91
CA LYS A 36 12.46 7.00 -1.93
C LYS A 36 11.53 6.88 -3.12
N ASP A 37 11.30 5.65 -3.59
CA ASP A 37 10.41 5.38 -4.72
C ASP A 37 8.96 5.83 -4.43
N VAL A 38 8.39 5.45 -3.29
CA VAL A 38 7.01 5.84 -2.94
C VAL A 38 6.86 7.34 -2.71
N GLU A 39 7.91 8.00 -2.19
CA GLU A 39 7.93 9.45 -2.06
C GLU A 39 7.90 10.12 -3.45
N LEU A 40 8.77 9.67 -4.37
CA LEU A 40 8.82 10.18 -5.73
C LEU A 40 7.50 9.95 -6.48
N PHE A 41 6.84 8.81 -6.30
CA PHE A 41 5.53 8.54 -6.92
C PHE A 41 4.43 9.46 -6.39
N ALA A 42 4.40 9.71 -5.08
CA ALA A 42 3.46 10.66 -4.50
C ALA A 42 3.71 12.08 -5.02
N GLN A 43 4.99 12.52 -5.06
CA GLN A 43 5.39 13.82 -5.58
C GLN A 43 5.07 13.98 -7.07
N HIS A 44 5.28 12.94 -7.88
CA HIS A 44 4.93 12.93 -9.31
C HIS A 44 3.43 13.19 -9.52
N ALA A 45 2.59 12.65 -8.64
CA ALA A 45 1.15 12.91 -8.64
C ALA A 45 0.75 14.21 -7.91
N SER A 46 1.71 15.10 -7.60
CA SER A 46 1.52 16.35 -6.84
C SER A 46 0.85 16.15 -5.47
N ARG A 47 1.07 14.99 -4.83
CA ARG A 47 0.53 14.64 -3.51
C ARG A 47 1.63 14.66 -2.46
N LYS A 48 1.30 15.16 -1.27
CA LYS A 48 2.16 15.10 -0.07
C LYS A 48 1.93 13.86 0.78
N SER A 49 0.89 13.09 0.47
CA SER A 49 0.53 11.85 1.17
C SER A 49 0.61 10.66 0.22
N ILE A 50 1.30 9.62 0.68
CA ILE A 50 1.41 8.33 0.00
C ILE A 50 0.05 7.62 0.03
N ARG A 51 -0.30 6.97 -1.08
CA ARG A 51 -1.52 6.17 -1.28
C ARG A 51 -1.15 4.74 -1.69
N MET A 52 -2.13 3.85 -1.69
CA MET A 52 -1.92 2.48 -2.16
C MET A 52 -1.52 2.38 -3.63
N ASP A 53 -1.91 3.35 -4.46
CA ASP A 53 -1.50 3.37 -5.87
C ASP A 53 0.03 3.55 -5.99
N ASP A 54 0.66 4.34 -5.11
CA ASP A 54 2.12 4.52 -5.07
C ASP A 54 2.82 3.22 -4.66
N VAL A 55 2.29 2.53 -3.63
CA VAL A 55 2.82 1.25 -3.17
C VAL A 55 2.70 0.19 -4.27
N ILE A 56 1.56 0.12 -4.96
CA ILE A 56 1.36 -0.84 -6.07
C ILE A 56 2.34 -0.57 -7.21
N LEU A 57 2.63 0.70 -7.52
CA LEU A 57 3.55 1.08 -8.58
C LEU A 57 5.00 0.63 -8.32
N THR A 58 5.42 0.50 -7.06
CA THR A 58 6.76 -0.05 -6.71
C THR A 58 6.97 -1.47 -7.25
N ALA A 59 5.88 -2.24 -7.40
CA ALA A 59 5.92 -3.61 -7.90
C ALA A 59 5.78 -3.72 -9.43
N HIS A 60 5.87 -2.62 -10.19
CA HIS A 60 5.64 -2.63 -11.64
C HIS A 60 6.57 -3.52 -12.46
N ARG A 61 7.74 -3.87 -11.93
CA ARG A 61 8.67 -4.80 -12.58
C ARG A 61 8.21 -6.26 -12.49
N ASN A 62 7.20 -6.54 -11.67
CA ASN A 62 6.68 -7.89 -11.45
C ASN A 62 5.14 -7.87 -11.42
N GLU A 63 4.54 -8.13 -12.58
CA GLU A 63 3.08 -8.14 -12.77
C GLU A 63 2.34 -9.03 -11.78
N HIS A 64 2.91 -10.19 -11.45
CA HIS A 64 2.29 -11.11 -10.49
C HIS A 64 2.28 -10.53 -9.08
N LEU A 65 3.38 -9.88 -8.66
CA LEU A 65 3.44 -9.17 -7.37
C LEU A 65 2.50 -7.96 -7.35
N MET A 66 2.46 -7.17 -8.43
CA MET A 66 1.53 -6.05 -8.57
C MET A 66 0.07 -6.52 -8.44
N GLY A 67 -0.29 -7.63 -9.10
CA GLY A 67 -1.61 -8.24 -9.00
C GLY A 67 -1.98 -8.62 -7.56
N LYS A 68 -1.06 -9.26 -6.83
CA LYS A 68 -1.25 -9.58 -5.41
C LYS A 68 -1.48 -8.33 -4.54
N LEU A 69 -0.71 -7.26 -4.77
CA LEU A 69 -0.87 -6.00 -4.03
C LEU A 69 -2.22 -5.32 -4.35
N ARG A 70 -2.67 -5.38 -5.61
CA ARG A 70 -4.01 -4.88 -5.99
C ARG A 70 -5.12 -5.64 -5.27
N THR A 71 -5.05 -6.98 -5.26
CA THR A 71 -6.00 -7.81 -4.52
C THR A 71 -5.97 -7.50 -3.03
N PHE A 72 -4.78 -7.34 -2.43
CA PHE A 72 -4.63 -6.98 -1.02
C PHE A 72 -5.26 -5.62 -0.70
N SER A 73 -5.01 -4.60 -1.53
CA SER A 73 -5.61 -3.26 -1.40
C SER A 73 -7.15 -3.29 -1.44
N GLN A 74 -7.75 -4.12 -2.29
CA GLN A 74 -9.21 -4.29 -2.34
C GLN A 74 -9.75 -4.95 -1.07
N ASN A 75 -9.05 -5.96 -0.54
CA ASN A 75 -9.45 -6.64 0.70
C ASN A 75 -9.40 -5.69 1.92
N LEU A 76 -8.46 -4.75 1.96
CA LEU A 76 -8.41 -3.73 3.02
C LEU A 76 -9.62 -2.80 2.97
N LYS A 77 -10.04 -2.37 1.77
CA LYS A 77 -11.24 -1.53 1.59
C LYS A 77 -12.53 -2.23 1.99
N GLY A 78 -12.60 -3.55 1.88
CA GLY A 78 -13.73 -4.36 2.34
C GLY A 78 -13.82 -4.55 3.85
N LYS A 79 -12.76 -4.21 4.60
CA LYS A 79 -12.68 -4.34 6.07
C LYS A 79 -12.70 -3.01 6.83
N GLU A 80 -12.67 -1.88 6.13
CA GLU A 80 -12.90 -0.58 6.76
C GLU A 80 -14.37 -0.46 7.17
N PRO A 81 -14.71 -0.16 8.45
CA PRO A 81 -16.03 0.32 8.76
C PRO A 81 -16.24 1.59 7.94
N CYS A 82 -17.29 1.60 7.12
CA CYS A 82 -17.74 2.77 6.37
C CYS A 82 -17.80 3.99 7.31
N THR A 83 -16.77 4.84 7.31
CA THR A 83 -16.83 6.16 7.93
C THR A 83 -17.65 7.02 6.98
N GLY A 84 -18.97 6.85 7.10
CA GLY A 84 -19.97 7.65 6.42
C GLY A 84 -19.81 9.11 6.83
N LYS A 85 -19.15 9.89 5.98
CA LYS A 85 -19.48 11.30 5.80
C LYS A 85 -19.98 11.48 4.37
N LYS A 86 -21.24 11.09 4.17
CA LYS A 86 -22.11 11.60 3.11
C LYS A 86 -22.02 13.13 3.15
N ARG A 87 -21.19 13.72 2.30
CA ARG A 87 -21.33 15.14 1.97
C ARG A 87 -22.61 15.25 1.15
N LYS A 88 -23.67 15.71 1.81
CA LYS A 88 -25.00 15.95 1.24
C LYS A 88 -24.85 16.96 0.08
N LYS A 89 -24.95 16.48 -1.15
CA LYS A 89 -25.21 17.33 -2.33
C LYS A 89 -26.69 17.75 -2.25
N THR A 90 -26.96 18.94 -1.70
CA THR A 90 -28.25 19.60 -1.92
C THR A 90 -28.13 20.51 -3.13
N SER A 91 -28.48 19.97 -4.28
CA SER A 91 -28.93 20.75 -5.43
C SER A 91 -30.45 20.74 -5.43
N LYS A 92 -31.09 21.90 -5.24
CA LYS A 92 -32.47 22.13 -5.67
C LYS A 92 -32.62 23.57 -6.13
N LYS A 93 -32.72 23.71 -7.46
CA LYS A 93 -33.25 24.87 -8.18
C LYS A 93 -34.78 24.73 -8.15
N ASP A 94 -35.51 25.78 -7.85
CA ASP A 94 -36.78 26.08 -8.52
C ASP A 94 -37.14 27.56 -8.35
N ASP A 95 -37.43 28.17 -9.49
CA ASP A 95 -38.02 29.49 -9.69
C ASP A 95 -39.46 29.49 -9.15
N ASN A 96 -39.88 30.56 -8.47
CA ASN A 96 -41.25 31.07 -8.67
C ASN A 96 -41.33 32.58 -8.35
N LEU A 97 -41.90 33.31 -9.30
CA LEU A 97 -42.21 34.73 -9.28
C LEU A 97 -43.34 35.05 -8.30
N THR A 98 -43.22 36.13 -7.51
CA THR A 98 -44.37 37.03 -7.24
C THR A 98 -43.88 38.43 -6.87
N VAL A 99 -44.22 39.37 -7.75
CA VAL A 99 -44.52 40.79 -7.54
C VAL A 99 -44.92 41.12 -6.09
N ILE A 100 -44.28 42.10 -5.45
CA ILE A 100 -44.79 43.47 -5.15
C ILE A 100 -43.58 44.39 -4.94
#